data_AF-A0A1H6PEQ4-F1
#
_entry.id   AF-A0A1H6PEQ4-F1
#
_cell.length_a   1.000
_cell.length_b   1.000
_cell.length_c   1.000
_cell.angle_alpha   90.00
_cell.angle_beta   90.00
_cell.angle_gamma   90.00
#
_symmetry.space_group_name_H-M   'P 1'
#
loop_
_entity.id
_entity.type
_entity.pdbx_description
1 polymer ?
#
loop_
_entity_poly.entity_id
_entity_poly.type
_entity_poly.pdbx_seq_one_letter_code
_entity_poly.pdbx_strand_id
1 'polypeptide(L)'
;MNIRMIRLAAKVCGPLGLWITLSGCATAPLETSGSLVAYNNLKPEDGVTTKSKLYVDKAGVLTARSIRIVPTTFSSLALKAELSDKQRRVIANAVDRSLCFGLSDRFQVVPMGEAADLSVHVTITHLTVTDAGLAGASKVASIAPNFISGGMPIPVPRIPFGMGSLSVEGEAKDTNGRQKAAFVWARGADFITSTPRVAASGDAYDLASEFGTDFSKLLVTAESPFKKTLSLPSAQRMQSSLGGKPKYAACDAFGRSGLPALVGGKMGAPPEWNDDAKPVASTQ
;
A
#
# COMPACT_ATOMS: atom_id res chain seq x y z
N MET A 1 78.27 9.21 -18.67
CA MET A 1 77.18 9.64 -17.76
C MET A 1 76.01 10.07 -18.62
N ASN A 2 74.96 9.23 -18.71
CA ASN A 2 73.84 9.38 -19.64
C ASN A 2 72.81 10.40 -19.10
N ILE A 3 72.61 11.52 -19.79
CA ILE A 3 71.52 12.47 -19.51
C ILE A 3 70.37 12.16 -20.48
N ARG A 4 69.33 11.49 -19.97
CA ARG A 4 68.09 11.21 -20.71
C ARG A 4 67.21 12.47 -20.75
N MET A 5 66.76 12.80 -21.97
CA MET A 5 65.70 13.77 -22.26
C MET A 5 64.42 13.45 -21.45
N ILE A 6 63.93 14.43 -20.71
CA ILE A 6 62.58 14.41 -20.12
C ILE A 6 61.61 14.90 -21.18
N ARG A 7 60.78 13.99 -21.72
CA ARG A 7 59.66 14.32 -22.60
C ARG A 7 58.53 14.91 -21.75
N LEU A 8 58.07 16.10 -22.14
CA LEU A 8 56.84 16.73 -21.67
C LEU A 8 55.64 15.90 -22.18
N ALA A 9 54.88 15.27 -21.29
CA ALA A 9 53.61 14.64 -21.62
C ALA A 9 52.48 15.47 -20.99
N ALA A 10 51.72 16.16 -21.83
CA ALA A 10 50.57 16.96 -21.45
C ALA A 10 49.48 16.08 -20.83
N LYS A 11 49.05 16.41 -19.61
CA LYS A 11 47.85 15.86 -18.98
C LYS A 11 46.62 16.41 -19.70
N VAL A 12 45.99 15.59 -20.53
CA VAL A 12 44.60 15.83 -20.99
C VAL A 12 43.68 15.47 -19.83
N CYS A 13 43.20 16.48 -19.11
CA CYS A 13 42.14 16.35 -18.12
C CYS A 13 40.79 16.32 -18.86
N GLY A 14 40.31 15.13 -19.21
CA GLY A 14 38.95 14.94 -19.70
C GLY A 14 37.96 15.03 -18.53
N PRO A 15 36.79 15.67 -18.68
CA PRO A 15 35.82 15.77 -17.60
C PRO A 15 35.28 14.36 -17.32
N LEU A 16 35.53 13.85 -16.11
CA LEU A 16 34.86 12.68 -15.58
C LEU A 16 33.37 13.03 -15.47
N GLY A 17 32.59 12.57 -16.44
CA GLY A 17 31.14 12.62 -16.39
C GLY A 17 30.67 11.83 -15.17
N LEU A 18 30.20 12.54 -14.15
CA LEU A 18 29.56 11.97 -12.97
C LEU A 18 28.20 11.39 -13.40
N TRP A 19 28.19 10.11 -13.78
CA TRP A 19 26.96 9.35 -13.98
C TRP A 19 26.32 9.10 -12.61
N ILE A 20 25.43 10.01 -12.20
CA ILE A 20 24.54 9.80 -11.04
C ILE A 20 23.48 8.79 -11.48
N THR A 21 23.69 7.52 -11.18
CA THR A 21 22.64 6.50 -11.34
C THR A 21 21.62 6.68 -10.22
N LEU A 22 20.47 7.30 -10.51
CA LEU A 22 19.31 7.32 -9.61
C LEU A 22 18.79 5.89 -9.41
N SER A 23 19.33 5.20 -8.41
CA SER A 23 18.90 3.86 -7.97
C SER A 23 18.21 4.00 -6.62
N GLY A 24 17.01 4.57 -6.63
CA GLY A 24 16.29 4.97 -5.42
C GLY A 24 14.90 4.35 -5.23
N CYS A 25 14.53 3.30 -5.96
CA CYS A 25 13.25 2.62 -5.74
C CYS A 25 13.43 1.52 -4.69
N ALA A 26 12.67 1.56 -3.60
CA ALA A 26 12.61 0.45 -2.65
C ALA A 26 11.99 -0.76 -3.35
N THR A 27 12.72 -1.88 -3.40
CA THR A 27 12.16 -3.15 -3.90
C THR A 27 11.49 -3.89 -2.75
N ALA A 28 10.23 -4.28 -2.95
CA ALA A 28 9.51 -5.11 -1.99
C ALA A 28 9.60 -6.58 -2.43
N PRO A 29 9.99 -7.50 -1.53
CA PRO A 29 9.99 -8.91 -1.87
C PRO A 29 8.54 -9.41 -2.01
N LEU A 30 8.24 -10.18 -3.05
CA LEU A 30 6.93 -10.81 -3.21
C LEU A 30 6.84 -12.07 -2.33
N GLU A 31 6.83 -11.86 -1.02
CA GLU A 31 6.86 -12.88 0.03
C GLU A 31 5.50 -13.57 0.20
N THR A 32 5.55 -14.89 0.35
CA THR A 32 4.39 -15.73 0.63
C THR A 32 4.46 -16.32 2.03
N SER A 33 3.36 -16.29 2.78
CA SER A 33 3.32 -16.76 4.18
C SER A 33 2.65 -18.11 4.39
N GLY A 34 2.05 -18.68 3.33
CA GLY A 34 1.23 -19.88 3.42
C GLY A 34 -0.21 -19.61 3.87
N SER A 35 -0.67 -18.36 3.85
CA SER A 35 -2.03 -18.04 4.28
C SER A 35 -3.11 -18.31 3.22
N LEU A 36 -2.72 -18.52 1.96
CA LEU A 36 -3.66 -18.81 0.88
C LEU A 36 -4.01 -20.31 0.84
N VAL A 37 -5.25 -20.63 0.50
CA VAL A 37 -5.69 -22.02 0.25
C VAL A 37 -4.86 -22.69 -0.84
N ALA A 38 -4.54 -21.95 -1.91
CA ALA A 38 -3.73 -22.44 -3.02
C ALA A 38 -2.88 -21.34 -3.67
N TYR A 39 -1.72 -21.72 -4.17
CA TYR A 39 -0.75 -20.84 -4.86
C TYR A 39 -0.52 -21.23 -6.32
N ASN A 40 -0.80 -22.47 -6.69
CA ASN A 40 -0.46 -23.07 -7.98
C ASN A 40 -1.13 -22.40 -9.19
N ASN A 41 -2.28 -21.76 -9.00
CA ASN A 41 -3.04 -21.10 -10.07
C ASN A 41 -2.72 -19.61 -10.22
N LEU A 42 -1.83 -19.07 -9.38
CA LEU A 42 -1.43 -17.67 -9.42
C LEU A 42 -0.58 -17.39 -10.66
N LYS A 43 -0.95 -16.34 -11.40
CA LYS A 43 -0.23 -15.89 -12.60
C LYS A 43 0.41 -14.53 -12.35
N PRO A 44 1.66 -14.29 -12.78
CA PRO A 44 2.28 -12.97 -12.69
C PRO A 44 1.49 -11.93 -13.50
N GLU A 45 1.14 -10.83 -12.85
CA GLU A 45 0.41 -9.70 -13.45
C GLU A 45 0.95 -8.42 -12.77
N ASP A 46 2.13 -7.96 -13.17
CA ASP A 46 2.79 -6.81 -12.53
C ASP A 46 2.15 -5.48 -12.95
N GLY A 47 2.14 -4.52 -12.01
CA GLY A 47 1.93 -3.10 -12.29
C GLY A 47 3.25 -2.40 -12.63
N VAL A 48 3.21 -1.08 -12.82
CA VAL A 48 4.42 -0.28 -13.10
C VAL A 48 5.38 -0.32 -11.91
N THR A 49 4.85 -0.16 -10.69
CA THR A 49 5.62 -0.13 -9.43
C THR A 49 5.26 -1.29 -8.50
N THR A 50 4.20 -2.04 -8.82
CA THR A 50 3.69 -3.15 -8.01
C THR A 50 4.13 -4.48 -8.59
N LYS A 51 4.69 -5.36 -7.77
CA LYS A 51 4.90 -6.77 -8.10
C LYS A 51 3.70 -7.59 -7.66
N SER A 52 3.22 -8.49 -8.52
CA SER A 52 2.05 -9.28 -8.16
C SER A 52 1.94 -10.63 -8.85
N LYS A 53 1.24 -11.55 -8.17
CA LYS A 53 0.67 -12.75 -8.78
C LYS A 53 -0.78 -12.88 -8.35
N LEU A 54 -1.68 -13.17 -9.30
CA LEU A 54 -3.11 -13.23 -9.01
C LEU A 54 -3.80 -14.43 -9.66
N TYR A 55 -4.91 -14.83 -9.06
CA TYR A 55 -5.86 -15.80 -9.57
C TYR A 55 -7.28 -15.27 -9.37
N VAL A 56 -8.16 -15.51 -10.34
CA VAL A 56 -9.59 -15.19 -10.23
C VAL A 56 -10.44 -16.20 -10.99
N ASP A 57 -11.37 -16.84 -10.27
CA ASP A 57 -12.53 -17.54 -10.83
C ASP A 57 -13.57 -16.48 -11.19
N LYS A 58 -13.55 -16.04 -12.46
CA LYS A 58 -14.43 -14.95 -12.93
C LYS A 58 -15.90 -15.24 -12.68
N ALA A 59 -16.35 -16.46 -12.99
CA ALA A 59 -17.74 -16.82 -12.81
C ALA A 59 -18.12 -16.78 -11.33
N GLY A 60 -17.34 -17.43 -10.47
CA GLY A 60 -17.60 -17.47 -9.03
C GLY A 60 -17.61 -16.09 -8.37
N VAL A 61 -16.71 -15.20 -8.77
CA VAL A 61 -16.65 -13.83 -8.23
C VAL A 61 -17.81 -12.97 -8.73
N LEU A 62 -18.13 -13.02 -10.03
CA LEU A 62 -19.19 -12.18 -10.62
C LEU A 62 -20.60 -12.60 -10.20
N THR A 63 -20.82 -13.87 -9.83
CA THR A 63 -22.12 -14.34 -9.32
C THR A 63 -22.38 -13.93 -7.87
N ALA A 64 -21.33 -13.67 -7.08
CA ALA A 64 -21.45 -13.27 -5.68
C ALA A 64 -22.01 -11.85 -5.53
N ARG A 65 -22.94 -11.68 -4.59
CA ARG A 65 -23.64 -10.42 -4.28
C ARG A 65 -23.20 -9.83 -2.95
N SER A 66 -22.94 -10.67 -1.95
CA SER A 66 -22.52 -10.23 -0.62
C SER A 66 -21.08 -10.62 -0.32
N ILE A 67 -20.42 -9.79 0.49
CA ILE A 67 -19.03 -10.01 0.90
C ILE A 67 -18.84 -9.64 2.36
N ARG A 68 -18.07 -10.45 3.06
CA ARG A 68 -17.63 -10.20 4.43
C ARG A 68 -16.11 -10.02 4.43
N ILE A 69 -15.63 -9.00 5.15
CA ILE A 69 -14.20 -8.73 5.31
C ILE A 69 -13.81 -9.25 6.68
N VAL A 70 -12.91 -10.24 6.71
CA VAL A 70 -12.29 -10.72 7.94
C VAL A 70 -11.12 -9.80 8.28
N PRO A 71 -10.97 -9.33 9.54
CA PRO A 71 -9.93 -8.39 9.90
C PRO A 71 -8.53 -8.84 9.45
N THR A 72 -7.77 -7.91 8.90
CA THR A 72 -6.42 -8.18 8.38
C THR A 72 -5.49 -8.65 9.50
N THR A 73 -4.68 -9.67 9.20
CA THR A 73 -3.72 -10.25 10.14
C THR A 73 -2.27 -10.07 9.68
N PHE A 74 -1.31 -10.41 10.54
CA PHE A 74 0.12 -10.38 10.24
C PHE A 74 0.68 -11.80 10.32
N SER A 75 1.52 -12.16 9.35
CA SER A 75 2.30 -13.41 9.42
C SER A 75 3.34 -13.35 10.54
N SER A 76 3.89 -14.51 10.92
CA SER A 76 4.98 -14.60 11.90
C SER A 76 6.23 -13.83 11.49
N LEU A 77 6.50 -13.70 10.18
CA LEU A 77 7.60 -12.90 9.66
C LEU A 77 7.31 -11.40 9.79
N ALA A 78 6.13 -10.95 9.34
CA ALA A 78 5.74 -9.55 9.45
C ALA A 78 5.66 -9.07 10.91
N LEU A 79 5.35 -9.98 11.85
CA LEU A 79 5.35 -9.67 13.27
C LEU A 79 6.74 -9.30 13.83
N LYS A 80 7.83 -9.62 13.15
CA LYS A 80 9.19 -9.27 13.57
C LYS A 80 9.56 -7.81 13.28
N ALA A 81 8.77 -7.10 12.47
CA ALA A 81 9.02 -5.68 12.22
C ALA A 81 8.89 -4.87 13.53
N GLU A 82 9.74 -3.84 13.67
CA GLU A 82 9.79 -2.95 14.85
C GLU A 82 8.64 -1.94 14.85
N LEU A 83 7.40 -2.45 14.93
CA LEU A 83 6.18 -1.66 15.06
C LEU A 83 5.53 -1.90 16.43
N SER A 84 5.01 -0.83 17.02
CA SER A 84 4.10 -0.95 18.17
C SER A 84 2.78 -1.61 17.76
N ASP A 85 2.05 -2.20 18.72
CA ASP A 85 0.74 -2.79 18.44
C ASP A 85 -0.25 -1.79 17.85
N LYS A 86 -0.16 -0.52 18.26
CA LYS A 86 -0.99 0.56 17.73
C LYS A 86 -0.72 0.78 16.24
N GLN A 87 0.56 0.83 15.84
CA GLN A 87 0.94 1.00 14.44
C GLN A 87 0.50 -0.18 13.58
N ARG A 88 0.65 -1.42 14.09
CA ARG A 88 0.17 -2.63 13.39
C ARG A 88 -1.34 -2.58 13.15
N ARG A 89 -2.11 -2.22 14.18
CA ARG A 89 -3.57 -2.07 14.06
C ARG A 89 -3.95 -1.04 13.00
N VAL A 90 -3.27 0.10 12.98
CA VAL A 90 -3.57 1.19 12.03
C VAL A 90 -3.29 0.76 10.59
N ILE A 91 -2.24 -0.02 10.35
CA ILE A 91 -1.93 -0.58 9.02
C ILE A 91 -2.98 -1.63 8.61
N ALA A 92 -3.37 -2.54 9.50
CA ALA A 92 -4.42 -3.53 9.23
C ALA A 92 -5.77 -2.84 8.94
N ASN A 93 -6.15 -1.85 9.74
CA ASN A 93 -7.36 -1.06 9.53
C ASN A 93 -7.34 -0.31 8.20
N ALA A 94 -6.18 0.14 7.73
CA ALA A 94 -6.04 0.77 6.42
C ALA A 94 -6.37 -0.19 5.27
N VAL A 95 -5.91 -1.45 5.36
CA VAL A 95 -6.29 -2.50 4.41
C VAL A 95 -7.80 -2.72 4.44
N ASP A 96 -8.35 -3.00 5.63
CA ASP A 96 -9.76 -3.38 5.77
C ASP A 96 -10.70 -2.25 5.36
N ARG A 97 -10.38 -1.00 5.70
CA ARG A 97 -11.13 0.19 5.30
C ARG A 97 -11.10 0.40 3.79
N SER A 98 -9.93 0.27 3.17
CA SER A 98 -9.78 0.41 1.71
C SER A 98 -10.56 -0.69 0.96
N LEU A 99 -10.50 -1.93 1.45
CA LEU A 99 -11.32 -3.03 0.95
C LEU A 99 -12.81 -2.73 1.11
N CYS A 100 -13.24 -2.25 2.27
CA CYS A 100 -14.64 -1.98 2.51
C CYS A 100 -15.19 -0.94 1.52
N PHE A 101 -14.44 0.13 1.28
CA PHE A 101 -14.84 1.17 0.34
C PHE A 101 -14.84 0.67 -1.11
N GLY A 102 -13.79 -0.03 -1.53
CA GLY A 102 -13.68 -0.53 -2.91
C GLY A 102 -14.68 -1.64 -3.22
N LEU A 103 -14.88 -2.59 -2.30
CA LEU A 103 -15.83 -3.68 -2.47
C LEU A 103 -17.29 -3.20 -2.47
N SER A 104 -17.58 -2.11 -1.75
CA SER A 104 -18.91 -1.47 -1.73
C SER A 104 -19.37 -0.94 -3.09
N ASP A 105 -18.46 -0.81 -4.06
CA ASP A 105 -18.79 -0.43 -5.44
C ASP A 105 -19.71 -1.47 -6.10
N ARG A 106 -19.60 -2.76 -5.74
CA ARG A 106 -20.43 -3.84 -6.31
C ARG A 106 -21.12 -4.72 -5.28
N PHE A 107 -20.41 -5.08 -4.21
CA PHE A 107 -20.92 -6.03 -3.23
C PHE A 107 -21.70 -5.35 -2.13
N GLN A 108 -22.68 -6.08 -1.58
CA GLN A 108 -23.22 -5.78 -0.27
C GLN A 108 -22.20 -6.22 0.78
N VAL A 109 -21.56 -5.26 1.46
CA VAL A 109 -20.63 -5.58 2.55
C VAL A 109 -21.42 -5.85 3.82
N VAL A 110 -21.30 -7.07 4.34
CA VAL A 110 -22.06 -7.53 5.52
C VAL A 110 -21.18 -7.61 6.77
N PRO A 111 -21.76 -7.48 7.98
CA PRO A 111 -21.04 -7.67 9.25
C PRO A 111 -20.46 -9.08 9.42
N MET A 112 -19.49 -9.21 10.33
CA MET A 112 -18.77 -10.47 10.58
C MET A 112 -19.68 -11.67 10.94
N GLY A 113 -20.78 -11.42 11.66
CA GLY A 113 -21.72 -12.46 12.09
C GLY A 113 -22.75 -12.88 11.05
N GLU A 114 -22.81 -12.21 9.89
CA GLU A 114 -23.81 -12.48 8.85
C GLU A 114 -23.22 -13.36 7.73
N ALA A 115 -24.07 -14.16 7.10
CA ALA A 115 -23.68 -14.98 5.96
C ALA A 115 -23.34 -14.10 4.75
N ALA A 116 -22.27 -14.46 4.03
CA ALA A 116 -21.82 -13.79 2.82
C ALA A 116 -21.48 -14.81 1.74
N ASP A 117 -21.70 -14.45 0.47
CA ASP A 117 -21.32 -15.29 -0.68
C ASP A 117 -19.80 -15.45 -0.76
N LEU A 118 -19.06 -14.40 -0.38
CA LEU A 118 -17.60 -14.40 -0.29
C LEU A 118 -17.12 -13.91 1.08
N SER A 119 -16.06 -14.53 1.60
CA SER A 119 -15.29 -14.02 2.74
C SER A 119 -13.88 -13.67 2.30
N VAL A 120 -13.46 -12.43 2.55
CA VAL A 120 -12.14 -11.90 2.22
C VAL A 120 -11.23 -12.04 3.43
N HIS A 121 -10.06 -12.64 3.22
CA HIS A 121 -9.00 -12.74 4.21
C HIS A 121 -7.75 -12.06 3.66
N VAL A 122 -7.07 -11.31 4.52
CA VAL A 122 -5.81 -10.67 4.18
C VAL A 122 -4.78 -10.92 5.27
N THR A 123 -3.56 -11.22 4.83
CA THR A 123 -2.38 -11.40 5.68
C THR A 123 -1.26 -10.51 5.18
N ILE A 124 -0.75 -9.63 6.02
CA ILE A 124 0.48 -8.90 5.76
C ILE A 124 1.65 -9.88 5.96
N THR A 125 2.37 -10.17 4.88
CA THR A 125 3.44 -11.19 4.87
C THR A 125 4.79 -10.59 5.20
N HIS A 126 5.03 -9.34 4.78
CA HIS A 126 6.26 -8.63 5.06
C HIS A 126 6.00 -7.11 5.09
N LEU A 127 6.79 -6.40 5.89
CA LEU A 127 6.84 -4.95 5.83
C LEU A 127 8.21 -4.45 6.30
N THR A 128 8.67 -3.36 5.68
CA THR A 128 9.80 -2.58 6.20
C THR A 128 9.28 -1.26 6.73
N VAL A 129 9.75 -0.87 7.91
CA VAL A 129 9.37 0.39 8.55
C VAL A 129 10.11 1.56 7.90
N THR A 130 9.46 2.71 7.84
CA THR A 130 10.09 3.96 7.41
C THR A 130 11.06 4.43 8.50
N ASP A 131 12.24 4.93 8.15
CA ASP A 131 13.12 5.59 9.12
C ASP A 131 12.54 6.97 9.48
N ALA A 132 12.03 7.11 10.70
CA ALA A 132 11.36 8.32 11.16
C ALA A 132 12.30 9.54 11.25
N GLY A 133 13.60 9.34 11.50
CA GLY A 133 14.60 10.41 11.57
C GLY A 133 14.92 10.96 10.18
N LEU A 134 15.10 10.07 9.20
CA LEU A 134 15.33 10.45 7.80
C LEU A 134 14.07 10.99 7.12
N ALA A 135 12.88 10.46 7.45
CA ALA A 135 11.60 10.99 6.97
C ALA A 135 11.32 12.41 7.51
N GLY A 136 11.68 12.68 8.78
CA GLY A 136 11.62 14.01 9.39
C GLY A 136 12.55 15.02 8.70
N ALA A 137 13.79 14.64 8.41
CA ALA A 137 14.74 15.47 7.67
C ALA A 137 14.29 15.76 6.23
N SER A 138 13.77 14.74 5.52
CA SER A 138 13.20 14.87 4.17
C SER A 138 12.04 15.85 4.14
N LYS A 139 11.25 15.90 5.22
CA LYS A 139 10.16 16.86 5.33
C LYS A 139 10.65 18.28 5.48
N VAL A 140 11.63 18.55 6.34
CA VAL A 140 12.25 19.88 6.49
C VAL A 140 12.84 20.37 5.16
N ALA A 141 13.47 19.48 4.39
CA ALA A 141 13.93 19.78 3.05
C ALA A 141 12.78 20.10 2.07
N SER A 142 11.63 19.42 2.17
CA SER A 142 10.46 19.68 1.33
C SER A 142 9.69 20.98 1.63
N ILE A 143 9.95 21.63 2.76
CA ILE A 143 9.35 22.94 3.11
C ILE A 143 10.15 24.10 2.48
N ALA A 144 11.43 23.89 2.16
CA ALA A 144 12.28 24.92 1.57
C ALA A 144 11.79 25.40 0.18
N PRO A 145 11.29 24.54 -0.73
CA PRO A 145 10.77 24.97 -2.04
C PRO A 145 9.41 25.68 -2.00
N ASN A 146 8.57 25.42 -0.99
CA ASN A 146 7.22 26.00 -0.91
C ASN A 146 7.21 27.53 -0.69
N PHE A 147 8.31 28.10 -0.21
CA PHE A 147 8.47 29.55 -0.09
C PHE A 147 8.77 30.23 -1.44
N ILE A 148 9.24 29.48 -2.43
CA ILE A 148 9.70 29.99 -3.73
C ILE A 148 8.59 29.88 -4.80
N SER A 149 7.61 28.98 -4.63
CA SER A 149 6.60 28.64 -5.65
C SER A 149 5.24 29.34 -5.53
N GLY A 150 5.09 30.35 -4.65
CA GLY A 150 3.87 31.16 -4.57
C GLY A 150 2.59 30.38 -4.25
N GLY A 151 2.68 29.26 -3.53
CA GLY A 151 1.52 28.45 -3.12
C GLY A 151 1.11 27.33 -4.08
N MET A 152 1.84 27.13 -5.18
CA MET A 152 1.65 25.95 -6.04
C MET A 152 2.34 24.74 -5.40
N PRO A 153 1.62 23.62 -5.14
CA PRO A 153 2.20 22.41 -4.58
C PRO A 153 3.14 21.77 -5.61
N ILE A 154 4.44 22.03 -5.49
CA ILE A 154 5.46 21.34 -6.27
C ILE A 154 5.74 20.00 -5.57
N PRO A 155 5.59 18.85 -6.25
CA PRO A 155 5.99 17.57 -5.69
C PRO A 155 7.50 17.61 -5.43
N VAL A 156 7.91 17.67 -4.16
CA VAL A 156 9.33 17.61 -3.81
C VAL A 156 9.71 16.13 -3.68
N PRO A 157 10.64 15.62 -4.52
CA PRO A 157 11.07 14.23 -4.46
C PRO A 157 11.63 13.90 -3.06
N ARG A 158 11.26 12.75 -2.50
CA ARG A 158 11.75 12.31 -1.18
C ARG A 158 13.22 11.88 -1.23
N ILE A 159 13.93 11.88 -0.10
CA ILE A 159 15.26 11.25 -0.01
C ILE A 159 15.07 9.73 -0.18
N PRO A 160 15.81 9.06 -1.09
CA PRO A 160 15.57 7.65 -1.45
C PRO A 160 16.05 6.62 -0.40
N PHE A 161 16.23 7.02 0.86
CA PHE A 161 16.73 6.16 1.94
C PHE A 161 15.69 6.06 3.07
N GLY A 162 15.53 4.85 3.64
CA GLY A 162 14.60 4.60 4.75
C GLY A 162 13.13 4.49 4.35
N MET A 163 12.82 4.10 3.10
CA MET A 163 11.45 3.93 2.61
C MET A 163 10.84 2.60 3.04
N GLY A 164 9.57 2.64 3.43
CA GLY A 164 8.82 1.44 3.76
C GLY A 164 8.42 0.64 2.53
N SER A 165 8.18 -0.65 2.75
CA SER A 165 7.64 -1.57 1.76
C SER A 165 6.57 -2.43 2.42
N LEU A 166 5.66 -2.97 1.62
CA LEU A 166 4.59 -3.84 2.09
C LEU A 166 4.42 -5.00 1.11
N SER A 167 4.28 -6.19 1.68
CA SER A 167 3.91 -7.42 0.97
C SER A 167 2.72 -8.05 1.65
N VAL A 168 1.73 -8.46 0.84
CA VAL A 168 0.40 -8.84 1.30
C VAL A 168 -0.10 -10.03 0.50
N GLU A 169 -0.79 -10.93 1.19
CA GLU A 169 -1.57 -12.02 0.62
C GLU A 169 -3.05 -11.77 0.90
N GLY A 170 -3.86 -11.68 -0.15
CA GLY A 170 -5.31 -11.62 -0.05
C GLY A 170 -5.97 -12.81 -0.74
N GLU A 171 -7.04 -13.32 -0.16
CA GLU A 171 -7.93 -14.29 -0.82
C GLU A 171 -9.40 -13.99 -0.55
N ALA A 172 -10.24 -14.33 -1.53
CA ALA A 172 -11.69 -14.40 -1.37
C ALA A 172 -12.13 -15.86 -1.49
N LYS A 173 -12.85 -16.36 -0.48
CA LYS A 173 -13.36 -17.73 -0.40
C LYS A 173 -14.89 -17.75 -0.48
N ASP A 174 -15.45 -18.74 -1.15
CA ASP A 174 -16.89 -18.98 -1.10
C ASP A 174 -17.32 -19.64 0.22
N THR A 175 -18.63 -19.89 0.37
CA THR A 175 -19.22 -20.54 1.56
C THR A 175 -18.72 -21.97 1.81
N ASN A 176 -18.12 -22.62 0.81
CA ASN A 176 -17.49 -23.94 0.94
C ASN A 176 -15.99 -23.86 1.21
N GLY A 177 -15.46 -22.65 1.46
CA GLY A 177 -14.04 -22.40 1.68
C GLY A 177 -13.19 -22.49 0.40
N ARG A 178 -13.81 -22.58 -0.79
CA ARG A 178 -13.06 -22.66 -2.04
C ARG A 178 -12.56 -21.27 -2.42
N GLN A 179 -11.28 -21.17 -2.73
CA GLN A 179 -10.68 -19.94 -3.20
C GLN A 179 -11.25 -19.53 -4.56
N LYS A 180 -11.87 -18.34 -4.59
CA LYS A 180 -12.46 -17.71 -5.79
C LYS A 180 -11.58 -16.61 -6.36
N ALA A 181 -10.75 -16.00 -5.52
CA ALA A 181 -9.68 -15.13 -5.97
C ALA A 181 -8.53 -15.19 -4.98
N ALA A 182 -7.32 -14.94 -5.47
CA ALA A 182 -6.14 -14.77 -4.65
C ALA A 182 -5.20 -13.74 -5.26
N PHE A 183 -4.47 -13.06 -4.39
CA PHE A 183 -3.61 -11.96 -4.77
C PHE A 183 -2.40 -11.90 -3.84
N VAL A 184 -1.22 -12.15 -4.40
CA VAL A 184 0.06 -11.86 -3.75
C VAL A 184 0.53 -10.54 -4.34
N TRP A 185 0.76 -9.56 -3.49
CA TRP A 185 1.04 -8.18 -3.89
C TRP A 185 2.21 -7.67 -3.08
N ALA A 186 3.14 -6.97 -3.72
CA ALA A 186 4.24 -6.32 -3.05
C ALA A 186 4.60 -5.00 -3.73
N ARG A 187 4.85 -3.97 -2.93
CA ARG A 187 5.28 -2.67 -3.42
C ARG A 187 6.12 -1.94 -2.39
N GLY A 188 7.15 -1.24 -2.86
CA GLY A 188 7.91 -0.29 -2.06
C GLY A 188 7.36 1.13 -2.27
N ALA A 189 7.51 1.98 -1.25
CA ALA A 189 7.28 3.41 -1.45
C ALA A 189 8.30 3.97 -2.45
N ASP A 190 7.86 4.94 -3.26
CA ASP A 190 8.66 5.55 -4.32
C ASP A 190 8.84 7.05 -4.06
N PHE A 191 10.05 7.56 -4.22
CA PHE A 191 10.42 8.95 -3.98
C PHE A 191 9.70 9.98 -4.87
N ILE A 192 9.06 9.56 -5.98
CA ILE A 192 8.38 10.45 -6.95
C ILE A 192 6.90 10.66 -6.62
N THR A 193 6.17 9.60 -6.30
CA THR A 193 4.68 9.63 -6.23
C THR A 193 4.11 9.61 -4.81
N SER A 194 4.95 9.36 -3.81
CA SER A 194 4.50 9.17 -2.43
C SER A 194 4.68 10.47 -1.62
N THR A 195 3.77 10.80 -0.69
CA THR A 195 3.84 12.02 0.17
C THR A 195 4.55 11.76 1.51
N PRO A 196 5.67 12.43 1.87
CA PRO A 196 6.44 12.07 3.07
C PRO A 196 5.61 12.20 4.37
N ARG A 197 5.44 11.09 5.09
CA ARG A 197 4.84 11.04 6.44
C ARG A 197 5.93 10.91 7.50
N VAL A 198 5.79 11.61 8.62
CA VAL A 198 6.76 11.62 9.72
C VAL A 198 6.46 10.48 10.69
N ALA A 199 6.36 9.24 10.19
CA ALA A 199 6.09 8.07 11.01
C ALA A 199 6.63 6.80 10.36
N ALA A 200 7.16 5.89 11.20
CA ALA A 200 7.68 4.59 10.78
C ALA A 200 6.63 3.68 10.10
N SER A 201 5.36 3.90 10.42
CA SER A 201 4.19 3.23 9.84
C SER A 201 3.69 3.87 8.54
N GLY A 202 4.18 5.07 8.20
CA GLY A 202 3.56 5.95 7.21
C GLY A 202 3.47 5.34 5.80
N ASP A 203 4.59 4.83 5.30
CA ASP A 203 4.62 4.21 3.97
C ASP A 203 3.81 2.91 3.94
N ALA A 204 3.93 2.07 4.97
CA ALA A 204 3.17 0.83 5.08
C ALA A 204 1.65 1.07 5.14
N TYR A 205 1.21 2.14 5.81
CA TYR A 205 -0.19 2.55 5.87
C TYR A 205 -0.74 2.99 4.49
N ASP A 206 0.04 3.78 3.75
CA ASP A 206 -0.34 4.23 2.41
C ASP A 206 -0.38 3.03 1.44
N LEU A 207 0.65 2.17 1.47
CA LEU A 207 0.71 0.94 0.67
C LEU A 207 -0.42 -0.05 1.02
N ALA A 208 -0.83 -0.12 2.29
CA ALA A 208 -1.97 -0.92 2.72
C ALA A 208 -3.28 -0.45 2.06
N SER A 209 -3.46 0.86 1.94
CA SER A 209 -4.61 1.44 1.27
C SER A 209 -4.59 1.17 -0.24
N GLU A 210 -3.40 1.21 -0.86
CA GLU A 210 -3.22 0.87 -2.29
C GLU A 210 -3.50 -0.60 -2.57
N PHE A 211 -2.99 -1.52 -1.74
CA PHE A 211 -3.32 -2.95 -1.84
C PHE A 211 -4.84 -3.17 -1.79
N GLY A 212 -5.53 -2.59 -0.81
CA GLY A 212 -6.99 -2.73 -0.69
C GLY A 212 -7.73 -2.19 -1.92
N THR A 213 -7.19 -1.16 -2.56
CA THR A 213 -7.73 -0.60 -3.81
C THR A 213 -7.57 -1.57 -4.98
N ASP A 214 -6.38 -2.13 -5.18
CA ASP A 214 -6.08 -3.06 -6.25
C ASP A 214 -6.86 -4.37 -6.08
N PHE A 215 -6.91 -4.90 -4.85
CA PHE A 215 -7.62 -6.16 -4.59
C PHE A 215 -9.14 -5.99 -4.73
N SER A 216 -9.68 -4.86 -4.28
CA SER A 216 -11.09 -4.54 -4.52
C SER A 216 -11.40 -4.46 -6.01
N LYS A 217 -10.52 -3.84 -6.81
CA LYS A 217 -10.70 -3.76 -8.26
C LYS A 217 -10.72 -5.17 -8.87
N LEU A 218 -9.79 -6.04 -8.48
CA LEU A 218 -9.79 -7.45 -8.90
C LEU A 218 -11.12 -8.16 -8.60
N LEU A 219 -11.66 -7.98 -7.39
CA LEU A 219 -12.92 -8.64 -6.98
C LEU A 219 -14.18 -8.02 -7.59
N VAL A 220 -14.17 -6.71 -7.82
CA VAL A 220 -15.30 -5.99 -8.42
C VAL A 220 -15.39 -6.29 -9.91
N THR A 221 -14.27 -6.28 -10.64
CA THR A 221 -14.25 -6.46 -12.10
C THR A 221 -13.99 -7.90 -12.55
N ALA A 222 -13.47 -8.75 -11.65
CA ALA A 222 -12.93 -10.07 -11.99
C ALA A 222 -11.79 -10.01 -13.03
N GLU A 223 -11.03 -8.91 -13.05
CA GLU A 223 -9.91 -8.68 -13.95
C GLU A 223 -8.68 -8.13 -13.22
N SER A 224 -7.50 -8.31 -13.82
CA SER A 224 -6.26 -7.74 -13.30
C SER A 224 -6.40 -6.22 -13.09
N PRO A 225 -6.08 -5.70 -11.88
CA PRO A 225 -6.25 -4.28 -11.57
C PRO A 225 -5.31 -3.38 -12.37
N PHE A 226 -4.25 -3.96 -12.95
CA PHE A 226 -3.20 -3.26 -13.70
C PHE A 226 -3.48 -3.15 -15.20
N LYS A 227 -4.56 -3.78 -15.69
CA LYS A 227 -4.99 -3.59 -17.08
C LYS A 227 -5.61 -2.19 -17.24
N LYS A 228 -5.41 -1.58 -18.41
CA LYS A 228 -5.94 -0.24 -18.76
C LYS A 228 -7.45 -0.27 -18.99
N THR A 229 -8.21 -0.71 -18.00
CA THR A 229 -9.64 -0.49 -17.92
C THR A 229 -9.85 0.84 -17.21
N LEU A 230 -10.36 1.83 -17.94
CA LEU A 230 -10.67 3.16 -17.42
C LEU A 230 -11.89 3.05 -16.49
N SER A 231 -11.66 2.68 -15.23
CA SER A 231 -12.69 2.67 -14.20
C SER A 231 -12.63 4.00 -13.44
N LEU A 232 -13.61 4.88 -13.65
CA LEU A 232 -13.77 6.07 -12.82
C LEU A 232 -14.14 5.63 -11.40
N PRO A 233 -13.51 6.18 -10.35
CA PRO A 233 -13.89 5.89 -8.97
C PRO A 233 -15.35 6.34 -8.74
N SER A 234 -16.11 5.55 -7.98
CA SER A 234 -17.50 5.88 -7.68
C SER A 234 -17.59 7.16 -6.83
N ALA A 235 -18.68 7.91 -6.96
CA ALA A 235 -18.93 9.11 -6.14
C ALA A 235 -18.89 8.80 -4.63
N GLN A 236 -19.36 7.61 -4.25
CA GLN A 236 -19.31 7.11 -2.88
C GLN A 236 -17.86 6.88 -2.39
N ARG A 237 -17.00 6.29 -3.23
CA ARG A 237 -15.59 6.09 -2.91
C ARG A 237 -14.87 7.42 -2.74
N MET A 238 -15.16 8.39 -3.61
CA MET A 238 -14.68 9.76 -3.48
C MET A 238 -15.14 10.38 -2.14
N GLN A 239 -16.44 10.32 -1.82
CA GLN A 239 -16.97 10.86 -0.59
C GLN A 239 -16.38 10.19 0.67
N SER A 240 -16.26 8.86 0.67
CA SER A 240 -15.73 8.10 1.81
C SER A 240 -14.23 8.37 2.00
N SER A 241 -13.47 8.52 0.91
CA SER A 241 -12.05 8.91 0.96
C SER A 241 -11.82 10.32 1.52
N LEU A 242 -12.83 11.20 1.42
CA LEU A 242 -12.85 12.54 2.01
C LEU A 242 -13.42 12.57 3.44
N GLY A 243 -13.61 11.40 4.06
CA GLY A 243 -14.11 11.27 5.44
C GLY A 243 -15.62 11.28 5.58
N GLY A 244 -16.36 11.09 4.48
CA GLY A 244 -17.80 10.86 4.52
C GLY A 244 -18.17 9.49 5.11
N LYS A 245 -19.45 9.32 5.45
CA LYS A 245 -19.97 8.04 5.97
C LYS A 245 -19.86 6.93 4.90
N PRO A 246 -19.45 5.71 5.28
CA PRO A 246 -19.43 4.59 4.35
C PRO A 246 -20.85 4.18 3.94
N LYS A 247 -20.94 3.48 2.79
CA LYS A 247 -22.21 2.96 2.24
C LYS A 247 -22.87 1.93 3.15
N TYR A 248 -22.05 1.09 3.79
CA TYR A 248 -22.51 0.04 4.71
C TYR A 248 -21.97 0.29 6.11
N ALA A 249 -22.82 0.13 7.13
CA ALA A 249 -22.44 0.27 8.53
C ALA A 249 -21.37 -0.75 8.96
N ALA A 250 -21.28 -1.89 8.27
CA ALA A 250 -20.21 -2.87 8.47
C ALA A 250 -18.81 -2.24 8.31
N CYS A 251 -18.66 -1.21 7.46
CA CYS A 251 -17.38 -0.52 7.28
C CYS A 251 -16.98 0.37 8.46
N ASP A 252 -17.91 0.79 9.33
CA ASP A 252 -17.56 1.60 10.51
C ASP A 252 -16.70 0.81 11.50
N ALA A 253 -16.72 -0.53 11.42
CA ALA A 253 -15.86 -1.41 12.22
C ALA A 253 -14.35 -1.19 11.93
N PHE A 254 -14.00 -0.69 10.74
CA PHE A 254 -12.62 -0.46 10.31
C PHE A 254 -12.19 1.01 10.45
N GLY A 255 -12.98 1.83 11.16
CA GLY A 255 -12.73 3.26 11.38
C GLY A 255 -12.94 4.14 10.16
N ARG A 256 -12.75 5.46 10.33
CA ARG A 256 -13.01 6.50 9.36
C ARG A 256 -11.76 7.35 9.13
N SER A 257 -11.44 7.63 7.88
CA SER A 257 -10.44 8.66 7.53
C SER A 257 -11.11 10.04 7.55
N GLY A 258 -11.38 10.61 8.74
CA GLY A 258 -12.05 11.90 8.86
C GLY A 258 -11.23 13.10 8.35
N LEU A 259 -11.84 14.29 8.28
CA LEU A 259 -11.15 15.56 7.96
C LEU A 259 -9.87 15.80 8.80
N PRO A 260 -9.81 15.48 10.11
CA PRO A 260 -8.58 15.57 10.89
C PRO A 260 -7.48 14.61 10.40
N ALA A 261 -7.83 13.41 9.95
CA ALA A 261 -6.89 12.47 9.34
C ALA A 261 -6.38 12.97 7.97
N LEU A 262 -7.23 13.69 7.23
CA LEU A 262 -6.89 14.26 5.92
C LEU A 262 -5.99 15.48 6.06
N VAL A 263 -6.26 16.37 7.02
CA VAL A 263 -5.41 17.53 7.36
C VAL A 263 -4.12 17.08 8.04
N GLY A 264 -4.19 16.17 9.00
CA GLY A 264 -3.04 15.57 9.67
C GLY A 264 -2.16 14.79 8.70
N GLY A 265 -2.74 14.02 7.78
CA GLY A 265 -2.02 13.32 6.71
C GLY A 265 -1.30 14.27 5.75
N LYS A 266 -1.95 15.38 5.34
CA LYS A 266 -1.29 16.46 4.58
C LYS A 266 -0.17 17.13 5.38
N MET A 267 -0.32 17.23 6.69
CA MET A 267 0.72 17.66 7.62
C MET A 267 1.65 16.52 8.05
N GLY A 268 1.62 15.35 7.41
CA GLY A 268 2.48 14.19 7.66
C GLY A 268 2.46 13.67 9.11
N ALA A 269 1.39 13.92 9.84
CA ALA A 269 1.18 13.40 11.18
C ALA A 269 1.12 11.86 11.16
N PRO A 270 1.57 11.19 12.23
CA PRO A 270 1.51 9.75 12.35
C PRO A 270 0.09 9.21 12.12
N PRO A 271 -0.11 8.18 11.27
CA PRO A 271 -1.42 7.58 11.03
C PRO A 271 -2.15 7.17 12.32
N GLU A 272 -1.39 6.67 13.30
CA GLU A 272 -1.89 6.25 14.61
C GLU A 272 -2.52 7.36 15.45
N TRP A 273 -2.32 8.63 15.10
CA TRP A 273 -2.96 9.75 15.82
C TRP A 273 -4.41 9.97 15.41
N ASN A 274 -4.82 9.46 14.25
CA ASN A 274 -6.13 9.74 13.67
C ASN A 274 -6.96 8.48 13.38
N ASP A 275 -6.53 7.32 13.86
CA ASP A 275 -7.29 6.08 13.71
C ASP A 275 -8.33 5.97 14.83
N ASP A 276 -9.61 6.03 14.44
CA ASP A 276 -10.78 5.92 15.33
C ASP A 276 -11.49 4.56 15.21
N ALA A 277 -10.87 3.59 14.52
CA ALA A 277 -11.37 2.23 14.41
C ALA A 277 -11.56 1.60 15.79
N LYS A 278 -12.76 1.06 16.04
CA LYS A 278 -13.02 0.27 17.24
C LYS A 278 -12.46 -1.13 17.02
N PRO A 279 -11.81 -1.76 18.03
CA PRO A 279 -11.34 -3.14 17.90
C PRO A 279 -12.50 -4.04 17.48
N VAL A 280 -12.39 -4.69 16.31
CA VAL A 280 -13.30 -5.76 15.93
C VAL A 280 -12.91 -6.94 16.82
N ALA A 281 -13.80 -7.33 17.75
CA ALA A 281 -13.53 -8.47 18.61
C ALA A 281 -13.30 -9.70 17.73
N SER A 282 -12.06 -10.19 17.69
CA SER A 282 -11.74 -11.46 17.08
C SER A 282 -12.33 -12.53 17.99
N THR A 283 -13.47 -13.10 17.62
CA THR A 283 -13.87 -14.38 18.21
C THR A 283 -12.87 -15.40 17.68
N GLN A 284 -12.00 -15.87 18.59
CA GLN A 284 -11.12 -17.02 18.35
C GLN A 284 -11.95 -18.26 17.99
#